data_AF-A0A016U229-F1
#
_entry.id   AF-A0A016U229-F1
#
_cell.length_a   1.000
_cell.length_b   1.000
_cell.length_c   1.000
_cell.angle_alpha   90.00
_cell.angle_beta   90.00
_cell.angle_gamma   90.00
#
_symmetry.space_group_name_H-M   'P 1'
#
loop_
_entity.id
_entity.type
_entity.pdbx_description
1 polymer ?
#
loop_
_entity_poly.entity_id
_entity_poly.type
_entity_poly.pdbx_seq_one_letter_code
_entity_poly.pdbx_strand_id
1 'polypeptide(L)'
;MSIDLHMFADAKRQLYVPDDSPCDHSDMEAKIEQQEERIRQLEQEIREKEQYASNIEDKVAEAVEKLQEQIDLQADRIRQLSAELNERNQTVAHLSSQLRTYRLRDAMATAQQRRRASSSNCSNTSPIVSPSSPHRIFPPKGLLSASVTVSYPGSKSNACERSGSVDRILRRKSASSVSMNKLN
;
A
#
# COMPACT_ATOMS: atom_id res chain seq x y z
N MET A 1 52.57 73.46 55.42
CA MET A 1 51.55 72.37 55.44
C MET A 1 50.30 72.72 54.61
N SER A 2 50.41 73.51 53.54
CA SER A 2 49.23 73.99 52.78
C SER A 2 48.90 73.19 51.52
N ILE A 3 49.78 72.27 51.11
CA ILE A 3 49.63 71.50 49.86
C ILE A 3 48.56 70.39 50.02
N ASP A 4 48.50 69.77 51.21
CA ASP A 4 47.53 68.70 51.51
C ASP A 4 46.08 69.19 51.47
N LEU A 5 45.82 70.43 51.91
CA LEU A 5 44.46 70.97 51.95
C LEU A 5 43.92 71.23 50.54
N HIS A 6 44.77 71.68 49.62
CA HIS A 6 44.39 71.94 48.23
C HIS A 6 44.17 70.64 47.46
N MET A 7 45.06 69.65 47.65
CA MET A 7 44.86 68.32 47.06
C MET A 7 43.60 67.63 47.59
N PHE A 8 43.30 67.76 48.88
CA PHE A 8 42.10 67.19 49.48
C PHE A 8 40.83 67.88 48.98
N ALA A 9 40.86 69.21 48.83
CA ALA A 9 39.74 69.97 48.26
C ALA A 9 39.50 69.59 46.79
N ASP A 10 40.56 69.41 45.99
CA ASP A 10 40.44 69.04 44.58
C ASP A 10 39.97 67.59 44.41
N ALA A 11 40.46 66.67 45.24
CA ALA A 11 39.96 65.29 45.29
C ALA A 11 38.47 65.23 45.67
N LYS A 12 38.05 66.02 46.67
CA LYS A 12 36.64 66.10 47.08
C LYS A 12 35.75 66.69 45.98
N ARG A 13 36.28 67.62 45.19
CA ARG A 13 35.58 68.21 44.05
C ARG A 13 35.49 67.27 42.84
N GLN A 14 36.50 66.43 42.62
CA GLN A 14 36.48 65.39 41.58
C GLN A 14 35.54 64.23 41.91
N LEU A 15 35.34 63.94 43.21
CA LEU A 15 34.39 62.93 43.71
C LEU A 15 32.99 63.49 43.96
N TYR A 16 32.81 64.81 43.85
CA TYR A 16 31.53 65.46 44.04
C TYR A 16 30.63 65.19 42.83
N VAL A 17 29.80 64.16 42.97
CA VAL A 17 28.64 63.94 42.11
C VAL A 17 27.50 64.75 42.75
N PRO A 18 26.94 65.77 42.06
CA PRO A 18 25.77 66.48 42.58
C PRO A 18 24.64 65.47 42.82
N ASP A 19 24.19 65.36 44.08
CA ASP A 19 23.15 64.40 44.49
C ASP A 19 21.76 64.69 43.86
N ASP A 20 21.60 65.85 43.21
CA ASP A 20 20.29 66.39 42.84
C ASP A 20 20.04 66.48 41.31
N SER A 21 20.53 65.54 40.52
CA SER A 21 19.90 65.29 39.22
C SER A 21 18.87 64.18 39.41
N PRO A 22 17.55 64.49 39.51
CA PRO A 22 16.53 63.47 39.53
C PRO A 22 16.68 62.71 38.21
N CYS A 23 17.16 61.48 38.26
CA CYS A 23 17.06 60.61 37.11
C CYS A 23 15.56 60.42 36.88
N ASP A 24 15.04 61.00 35.79
CA ASP A 24 13.66 60.82 35.39
C ASP A 24 13.48 59.36 34.96
N HIS A 25 13.14 58.52 35.94
CA HIS A 25 12.88 57.10 35.74
C HIS A 25 11.47 56.85 35.21
N SER A 26 10.65 57.89 35.02
CA SER A 26 9.26 57.77 34.58
C SER A 26 9.14 57.09 33.22
N ASP A 27 10.01 57.46 32.26
CA ASP A 27 10.05 56.84 30.93
C ASP A 27 10.48 55.36 30.97
N MET A 28 11.32 55.00 31.94
CA MET A 28 11.79 53.63 32.11
C MET A 28 10.71 52.76 32.78
N GLU A 29 10.04 53.29 33.80
CA GLU A 29 8.89 52.65 34.45
C GLU A 29 7.73 52.46 33.46
N ALA A 30 7.41 53.46 32.65
CA ALA A 30 6.37 53.33 31.62
C ALA A 30 6.70 52.24 30.58
N LYS A 31 7.98 52.08 30.22
CA LYS A 31 8.42 50.99 29.33
C LYS A 31 8.34 49.63 30.01
N ILE A 32 8.67 49.54 31.30
CA ILE A 32 8.54 48.30 32.08
C ILE A 32 7.07 47.91 32.15
N GLU A 33 6.17 48.83 32.50
CA GLU A 33 4.74 48.57 32.58
C GLU A 33 4.16 48.12 31.22
N GLN A 34 4.56 48.78 30.13
CA GLN A 34 4.17 48.38 28.78
C GLN A 34 4.68 46.97 28.42
N GLN A 35 5.91 46.63 28.81
CA GLN A 35 6.46 45.29 28.59
C GLN A 35 5.75 44.24 29.44
N GLU A 36 5.44 44.53 30.70
CA GLU A 36 4.68 43.65 31.59
C GLU A 36 3.28 43.37 31.05
N GLU A 37 2.60 44.40 30.53
CA GLU A 37 1.30 44.22 29.88
C GLU A 37 1.40 43.36 28.62
N ARG A 38 2.42 43.60 27.78
CA ARG A 38 2.68 42.77 26.60
C ARG A 38 2.97 41.32 26.97
N ILE A 39 3.74 41.08 28.03
CA ILE A 39 4.03 39.73 28.54
C ILE A 39 2.72 39.05 28.95
N ARG A 40 1.88 39.73 29.75
CA ARG A 40 0.57 39.18 30.15
C ARG A 40 -0.32 38.82 28.96
N GLN A 41 -0.36 39.67 27.94
CA GLN A 41 -1.12 39.41 26.72
C GLN A 41 -0.58 38.17 25.96
N LEU A 42 0.73 38.08 25.80
CA LEU A 42 1.37 36.93 25.12
C LEU A 42 1.18 35.63 25.91
N GLU A 43 1.28 35.65 27.24
CA GLU A 43 1.02 34.48 28.09
C GLU A 43 -0.44 34.00 27.99
N GLN A 44 -1.39 34.92 27.84
CA GLN A 44 -2.79 34.57 27.61
C GLN A 44 -2.97 33.96 26.22
N GLU A 45 -2.39 34.55 25.19
CA GLU A 45 -2.47 34.04 23.81
C GLU A 45 -1.81 32.65 23.68
N ILE A 46 -0.69 32.42 24.38
CA ILE A 46 -0.03 31.12 24.44
C ILE A 46 -0.98 30.08 25.07
N ARG A 47 -1.58 30.39 26.23
CA ARG A 47 -2.51 29.48 26.91
C ARG A 47 -3.72 29.11 26.03
N GLU A 48 -4.28 30.09 25.33
CA GLU A 48 -5.40 29.86 24.42
C GLU A 48 -4.99 28.98 23.23
N LYS A 49 -3.81 29.21 22.65
CA LYS A 49 -3.28 28.39 21.56
C LYS A 49 -2.93 26.97 22.00
N GLU A 50 -2.36 26.80 23.18
CA GLU A 50 -2.07 25.49 23.77
C GLU A 50 -3.35 24.70 24.01
N GLN A 51 -4.38 25.34 24.57
CA GLN A 51 -5.68 24.70 24.76
C GLN A 51 -6.32 24.33 23.42
N TYR A 52 -6.25 25.20 22.41
CA TYR A 52 -6.74 24.91 21.07
C TYR A 52 -5.99 23.73 20.43
N ALA A 53 -4.67 23.68 20.57
CA ALA A 53 -3.86 22.58 20.07
C ALA A 53 -4.23 21.25 20.75
N SER A 54 -4.34 21.24 22.08
CA SER A 54 -4.77 20.06 22.84
C SER A 54 -6.15 19.54 22.37
N ASN A 55 -7.11 20.44 22.17
CA ASN A 55 -8.44 20.06 21.68
C ASN A 55 -8.41 19.47 20.26
N ILE A 56 -7.47 19.91 19.41
CA ILE A 56 -7.26 19.31 18.09
C ILE A 56 -6.63 17.94 18.22
N GLU A 57 -5.61 17.79 19.06
CA GLU A 57 -4.95 16.51 19.31
C GLU A 57 -5.94 15.45 19.79
N ASP A 58 -6.84 15.81 20.72
CA ASP A 58 -7.90 14.92 21.21
C ASP A 58 -8.86 14.49 20.09
N LYS A 59 -9.30 15.42 19.24
CA LYS A 59 -10.17 15.11 18.10
C LYS A 59 -9.48 14.23 17.06
N VAL A 60 -8.19 14.47 16.82
CA VAL A 60 -7.38 13.66 15.92
C VAL A 60 -7.20 12.25 16.50
N ALA A 61 -6.93 12.13 17.79
CA ALA A 61 -6.81 10.84 18.47
C ALA A 61 -8.12 10.04 18.37
N GLU A 62 -9.27 10.66 18.66
CA GLU A 62 -10.58 10.02 18.53
C GLU A 62 -10.89 9.60 17.08
N ALA A 63 -10.53 10.43 16.10
CA ALA A 63 -10.71 10.09 14.69
C ALA A 63 -9.83 8.90 14.25
N VAL A 64 -8.58 8.86 14.72
CA VAL A 64 -7.65 7.75 14.44
C VAL A 64 -8.17 6.46 15.07
N GLU A 65 -8.68 6.50 16.30
CA GLU A 65 -9.27 5.33 16.96
C GLU A 65 -10.45 4.77 16.17
N LYS A 66 -11.40 5.63 15.75
CA LYS A 66 -12.55 5.20 14.93
C LYS A 66 -12.14 4.61 13.58
N LEU A 67 -11.11 5.18 12.93
CA LEU A 67 -10.59 4.64 11.68
C LEU A 67 -9.93 3.28 11.89
N GLN A 68 -9.21 3.09 13.00
CA GLN A 68 -8.60 1.82 13.35
C GLN A 68 -9.66 0.73 13.57
N GLU A 69 -10.73 1.03 14.32
CA GLU A 69 -11.86 0.11 14.52
C GLU A 69 -12.51 -0.30 13.18
N GLN A 70 -12.69 0.65 12.26
CA GLN A 70 -13.22 0.35 10.92
C GLN A 70 -12.30 -0.56 10.12
N ILE A 71 -10.98 -0.34 10.21
CA ILE A 71 -9.99 -1.21 9.56
C ILE A 71 -10.09 -2.63 10.13
N ASP A 72 -10.22 -2.77 11.44
CA ASP A 72 -10.30 -4.08 12.10
C ASP A 72 -11.59 -4.82 11.70
N LEU A 73 -12.74 -4.13 11.71
CA LEU A 73 -14.01 -4.69 11.23
C LEU A 73 -13.95 -5.13 9.76
N GLN A 74 -13.31 -4.34 8.89
CA GLN A 74 -13.14 -4.69 7.50
C GLN A 74 -12.18 -5.87 7.31
N ALA A 75 -11.08 -5.91 8.07
CA ALA A 75 -10.12 -7.01 8.06
C ALA A 75 -10.80 -8.32 8.47
N ASP A 76 -11.64 -8.30 9.50
CA ASP A 76 -12.43 -9.44 9.96
C ASP A 76 -13.39 -9.90 8.88
N ARG A 77 -14.09 -8.97 8.23
CA ARG A 77 -15.00 -9.27 7.12
C ARG A 77 -14.27 -9.91 5.94
N ILE A 78 -13.09 -9.42 5.58
CA ILE A 78 -12.26 -10.02 4.52
C ILE A 78 -11.87 -11.45 4.88
N ARG A 79 -11.47 -11.71 6.13
CA ARG A 79 -11.11 -13.07 6.59
C ARG A 79 -12.31 -14.02 6.50
N GLN A 80 -13.49 -13.58 6.93
CA GLN A 80 -14.72 -14.36 6.83
C GLN A 80 -15.07 -14.69 5.38
N LEU A 81 -15.12 -13.69 4.50
CA LEU A 81 -15.44 -13.88 3.08
C LEU A 81 -14.41 -14.76 2.37
N SER A 82 -13.13 -14.66 2.75
CA SER A 82 -12.07 -15.50 2.20
C SER A 82 -12.25 -16.96 2.61
N ALA A 83 -12.64 -17.23 3.85
CA ALA A 83 -12.94 -18.58 4.33
C ALA A 83 -14.15 -19.17 3.59
N GLU A 84 -15.23 -18.40 3.45
CA GLU A 84 -16.44 -18.83 2.74
C GLU A 84 -16.18 -19.09 1.25
N LEU A 85 -15.37 -18.24 0.59
CA LEU A 85 -14.96 -18.46 -0.80
C LEU A 85 -14.14 -19.74 -0.95
N ASN A 86 -13.22 -20.00 -0.02
CA ASN A 86 -12.41 -21.21 -0.02
C ASN A 86 -13.27 -22.48 0.17
N GLU A 87 -14.22 -22.45 1.09
CA GLU A 87 -15.18 -23.55 1.30
C GLU A 87 -16.01 -23.82 0.04
N ARG A 88 -16.54 -22.77 -0.60
CA ARG A 88 -17.26 -22.90 -1.88
C ARG A 88 -16.38 -23.48 -2.98
N ASN A 89 -15.13 -23.03 -3.09
CA ASN A 89 -14.18 -23.57 -4.08
C ASN A 89 -13.91 -25.06 -3.84
N GLN A 90 -13.74 -25.49 -2.59
CA GLN A 90 -13.58 -26.90 -2.23
C GLN A 90 -14.82 -27.73 -2.61
N THR A 91 -16.02 -27.19 -2.33
CA THR A 91 -17.28 -27.83 -2.68
C THR A 91 -17.42 -27.99 -4.19
N VAL A 92 -17.13 -26.95 -4.97
CA VAL A 92 -17.17 -27.00 -6.44
C VAL A 92 -16.16 -28.00 -6.99
N ALA A 93 -14.93 -28.02 -6.46
CA ALA A 93 -13.92 -28.99 -6.86
C ALA A 93 -14.36 -30.42 -6.58
N HIS A 94 -14.96 -30.66 -5.41
CA HIS A 94 -15.49 -31.96 -5.02
C HIS A 94 -16.61 -32.42 -5.96
N LEU A 95 -17.63 -31.59 -6.18
CA LEU A 95 -18.75 -31.90 -7.08
C LEU A 95 -18.28 -32.09 -8.53
N SER A 96 -17.32 -31.30 -8.99
CA SER A 96 -16.73 -31.44 -10.33
C SER A 96 -16.00 -32.77 -10.50
N SER A 97 -15.29 -33.23 -9.46
CA SER A 97 -14.64 -34.55 -9.44
C SER A 97 -15.66 -35.69 -9.42
N GLN A 98 -16.72 -35.57 -8.61
CA GLN A 98 -17.82 -36.52 -8.59
C GLN A 98 -18.48 -36.65 -9.97
N LEU A 99 -18.77 -35.53 -10.64
CA LEU A 99 -19.38 -35.52 -11.97
C LEU A 99 -18.49 -36.20 -13.01
N ARG A 100 -17.17 -35.94 -12.98
CA ARG A 100 -16.22 -36.60 -13.87
C ARG A 100 -16.21 -38.12 -13.65
N THR A 101 -16.22 -38.54 -12.39
CA THR A 101 -16.25 -39.96 -12.02
C THR A 101 -17.54 -40.63 -12.49
N TYR A 102 -18.69 -39.95 -12.33
CA TYR A 102 -19.98 -40.47 -12.76
C TYR A 102 -20.04 -40.65 -14.27
N ARG A 103 -19.61 -39.63 -15.03
CA ARG A 103 -19.52 -39.70 -16.50
C ARG A 103 -18.58 -40.80 -16.98
N LEU A 104 -17.45 -41.01 -16.31
CA LEU A 104 -16.53 -42.09 -16.63
C LEU A 104 -17.17 -43.46 -16.38
N ARG A 105 -17.81 -43.66 -15.23
CA ARG A 105 -18.51 -44.91 -14.91
C ARG A 105 -19.61 -45.21 -15.93
N ASP A 106 -20.41 -44.21 -16.29
CA ASP A 106 -21.49 -44.34 -17.26
C ASP A 106 -20.97 -44.69 -18.66
N ALA A 107 -19.89 -44.03 -19.11
CA ALA A 107 -19.23 -44.35 -20.37
C ALA A 107 -18.64 -45.77 -20.38
N MET A 108 -18.04 -46.22 -19.26
CA MET A 108 -17.53 -47.58 -19.12
C MET A 108 -18.65 -48.63 -19.13
N ALA A 109 -19.74 -48.39 -18.39
CA ALA A 109 -20.91 -49.27 -18.39
C ALA A 109 -21.51 -49.40 -19.80
N THR A 110 -21.71 -48.28 -20.48
CA THR A 110 -22.19 -48.24 -21.87
C THR A 110 -21.25 -48.98 -22.82
N ALA A 111 -19.93 -48.78 -22.70
CA ALA A 111 -18.95 -49.48 -23.52
C ALA A 111 -18.94 -51.00 -23.27
N GLN A 112 -19.08 -51.43 -22.02
CA GLN A 112 -19.19 -52.85 -21.67
C GLN A 112 -20.48 -53.47 -22.21
N GLN A 113 -21.62 -52.79 -22.10
CA GLN A 113 -22.89 -53.24 -22.67
C GLN A 113 -22.80 -53.40 -24.18
N ARG A 114 -22.20 -52.42 -24.88
CA ARG A 114 -21.97 -52.51 -26.34
C ARG A 114 -21.11 -53.72 -26.70
N ARG A 115 -20.03 -53.99 -25.96
CA ARG A 115 -19.19 -55.18 -26.18
C ARG A 115 -19.96 -56.49 -26.01
N ARG A 116 -20.81 -56.59 -24.97
CA ARG A 116 -21.66 -57.78 -24.74
C ARG A 116 -22.71 -57.95 -25.83
N ALA A 117 -23.39 -56.89 -26.24
CA ALA A 117 -24.37 -56.93 -27.33
C ALA A 117 -23.72 -57.24 -28.69
N SER A 118 -22.51 -56.74 -28.96
CA SER A 118 -21.76 -57.13 -30.16
C SER A 118 -21.23 -58.57 -30.10
N SER A 119 -20.98 -59.08 -28.90
CA SER A 119 -20.49 -60.45 -28.68
C SER A 119 -21.57 -61.52 -28.86
N SER A 120 -22.85 -61.20 -28.67
CA SER A 120 -23.94 -62.17 -28.89
C SER A 120 -24.27 -62.39 -30.36
N ASN A 121 -23.82 -61.49 -31.26
CA ASN A 121 -24.09 -61.57 -32.69
C ASN A 121 -22.91 -62.13 -33.50
N CYS A 122 -21.76 -62.42 -32.89
CA CYS A 122 -20.57 -62.91 -33.59
C CYS A 122 -20.27 -64.40 -33.37
N SER A 123 -21.24 -65.22 -32.95
CA SER A 123 -21.07 -66.67 -32.89
C SER A 123 -21.26 -67.40 -34.24
N ASN A 124 -21.58 -66.69 -35.33
CA ASN A 124 -21.96 -67.34 -36.60
C ASN A 124 -21.17 -66.91 -37.86
N THR A 125 -20.05 -66.20 -37.78
CA THR A 125 -19.18 -66.01 -38.96
C THR A 125 -17.69 -66.07 -38.59
N SER A 126 -17.05 -67.15 -39.03
CA SER A 126 -15.60 -67.39 -38.97
C SER A 126 -14.80 -66.22 -39.58
N PRO A 127 -13.61 -65.86 -39.05
CA PRO A 127 -12.66 -65.07 -39.81
C PRO A 127 -11.85 -66.01 -40.69
N ILE A 128 -12.34 -66.34 -41.88
CA ILE A 128 -11.50 -66.86 -42.97
C ILE A 128 -11.34 -65.74 -43.99
N VAL A 129 -10.44 -64.80 -43.71
CA VAL A 129 -9.65 -64.12 -44.74
C VAL A 129 -8.25 -63.93 -44.17
N SER A 130 -7.30 -64.64 -44.75
CA SER A 130 -5.88 -64.66 -44.40
C SER A 130 -5.22 -63.27 -44.38
N PRO A 131 -4.26 -63.00 -43.48
CA PRO A 131 -3.46 -61.79 -43.51
C PRO A 131 -2.36 -61.94 -44.56
N SER A 132 -2.68 -61.76 -45.83
CA SER A 132 -1.68 -61.76 -46.89
C SER A 132 -2.06 -60.78 -48.00
N SER A 133 -1.78 -59.49 -47.79
CA SER A 133 -1.33 -58.57 -48.84
C SER A 133 -0.88 -57.22 -48.25
N PRO A 134 0.41 -56.86 -48.38
CA PRO A 134 0.91 -55.52 -48.05
C PRO A 134 0.65 -54.57 -49.23
N HIS A 135 -0.56 -54.03 -49.33
CA HIS A 135 -0.86 -52.94 -50.26
C HIS A 135 -0.85 -51.58 -49.55
N ARG A 136 0.37 -51.03 -49.55
CA ARG A 136 0.73 -49.62 -49.76
C ARG A 136 -0.24 -48.56 -49.22
N ILE A 137 0.19 -47.96 -48.12
CA ILE A 137 0.27 -46.51 -47.84
C ILE A 137 -0.14 -45.64 -49.04
N PHE A 138 -1.42 -45.29 -49.15
CA PHE A 138 -1.87 -44.05 -49.78
C PHE A 138 -3.17 -43.59 -49.09
N PRO A 139 -3.16 -42.48 -48.34
CA PRO A 139 -4.41 -41.83 -47.98
C PRO A 139 -5.10 -41.34 -49.27
N PRO A 140 -6.43 -41.46 -49.40
CA PRO A 140 -7.15 -40.92 -50.55
C PRO A 140 -6.87 -39.42 -50.68
N LYS A 141 -6.43 -38.98 -51.86
CA LYS A 141 -6.30 -37.56 -52.19
C LYS A 141 -7.70 -36.94 -52.12
N GLY A 142 -7.96 -36.07 -51.13
CA GLY A 142 -9.25 -35.39 -51.13
C GLY A 142 -9.72 -34.62 -49.91
N LEU A 143 -9.00 -34.54 -48.79
CA LEU A 143 -9.39 -33.62 -47.71
C LEU A 143 -8.18 -32.84 -47.23
N LEU A 144 -8.14 -31.59 -47.69
CA LEU A 144 -7.29 -30.53 -47.19
C LEU A 144 -7.41 -30.46 -45.66
N SER A 145 -6.26 -30.49 -44.98
CA SER A 145 -6.15 -30.18 -43.56
C SER A 145 -6.57 -28.72 -43.38
N ALA A 146 -7.86 -28.48 -43.11
CA ALA A 146 -8.35 -27.16 -42.74
C ALA A 146 -7.87 -26.84 -41.32
N SER A 147 -6.77 -26.09 -41.21
CA SER A 147 -6.42 -25.42 -39.96
C SER A 147 -7.43 -24.31 -39.71
N VAL A 148 -8.40 -24.57 -38.84
CA VAL A 148 -9.34 -23.56 -38.35
C VAL A 148 -8.61 -22.72 -37.30
N THR A 149 -8.20 -21.50 -37.66
CA THR A 149 -7.77 -20.49 -36.69
C THR A 149 -9.01 -19.82 -36.09
N VAL A 150 -9.17 -19.98 -34.77
CA VAL A 150 -10.20 -19.30 -33.98
C VAL A 150 -9.70 -17.88 -33.65
N SER A 151 -10.31 -16.86 -34.24
CA SER A 151 -10.06 -15.45 -33.89
C SER A 151 -10.99 -15.03 -32.76
N TYR A 152 -10.42 -14.71 -31.59
CA TYR A 152 -11.14 -14.06 -30.49
C TYR A 152 -11.19 -12.54 -30.71
N PRO A 153 -12.33 -11.87 -30.56
CA PRO A 153 -12.39 -10.41 -30.57
C PRO A 153 -11.86 -9.91 -29.23
N GLY A 154 -10.65 -9.33 -29.22
CA GLY A 154 -10.10 -8.73 -27.99
C GLY A 154 -8.60 -8.47 -27.93
N SER A 155 -7.80 -8.89 -28.90
CA SER A 155 -6.35 -8.59 -28.89
C SER A 155 -6.04 -7.33 -29.70
N LYS A 156 -5.83 -6.21 -29.00
CA LYS A 156 -5.16 -5.03 -29.54
C LYS A 156 -3.69 -5.41 -29.77
N SER A 157 -3.35 -5.80 -30.99
CA SER A 157 -1.96 -5.93 -31.42
C SER A 157 -1.37 -4.54 -31.65
N ASN A 158 -0.53 -4.09 -30.72
CA ASN A 158 0.39 -2.97 -30.98
C ASN A 158 1.47 -3.48 -31.93
N ALA A 159 1.24 -3.30 -33.23
CA ALA A 159 2.26 -3.46 -34.25
C ALA A 159 3.21 -2.25 -34.21
N CYS A 160 4.38 -2.48 -33.60
CA CYS A 160 5.68 -2.03 -34.08
C CYS A 160 5.76 -0.62 -34.71
N GLU A 161 6.05 0.39 -33.88
CA GLU A 161 6.86 1.52 -34.31
C GLU A 161 8.21 1.48 -33.56
N ARG A 162 9.25 1.16 -34.34
CA ARG A 162 10.52 1.90 -34.45
C ARG A 162 11.41 2.05 -33.19
N SER A 163 12.51 1.31 -33.24
CA SER A 163 13.87 1.67 -32.83
C SER A 163 14.06 2.60 -31.63
N GLY A 164 14.53 2.03 -30.52
CA GLY A 164 15.09 2.78 -29.39
C GLY A 164 15.87 1.85 -28.47
N SER A 165 17.16 1.68 -28.76
CA SER A 165 18.17 1.17 -27.83
C SER A 165 18.10 1.94 -26.51
N VAL A 166 17.94 1.27 -25.36
CA VAL A 166 18.72 1.52 -24.12
C VAL A 166 18.62 0.30 -23.19
N ASP A 167 19.66 -0.55 -23.21
CA ASP A 167 20.12 -1.23 -22.01
C ASP A 167 20.61 -0.16 -21.01
N ARG A 168 19.90 0.08 -19.90
CA ARG A 168 20.49 0.62 -18.64
C ARG A 168 19.47 0.91 -17.53
N ILE A 169 19.98 0.72 -16.30
CA ILE A 169 19.50 1.20 -14.97
C ILE A 169 18.73 0.13 -14.20
N LEU A 170 19.39 -0.82 -13.53
CA LEU A 170 20.07 -0.70 -12.22
C LEU A 170 19.24 0.05 -11.16
N ARG A 171 18.51 -0.74 -10.35
CA ARG A 171 18.59 -0.79 -8.88
C ARG A 171 19.02 0.53 -8.20
N ARG A 172 18.08 1.32 -7.70
CA ARG A 172 18.27 2.14 -6.50
C ARG A 172 17.06 2.06 -5.58
N LYS A 173 17.27 1.34 -4.46
CA LYS A 173 16.62 1.60 -3.18
C LYS A 173 16.97 3.04 -2.78
N SER A 174 15.99 3.82 -2.37
CA SER A 174 16.21 4.98 -1.51
C SER A 174 15.23 4.90 -0.35
N ALA A 175 15.75 4.47 0.78
CA ALA A 175 15.21 4.82 2.08
C ALA A 175 15.43 6.33 2.29
N SER A 176 14.42 7.04 2.77
CA SER A 176 14.60 8.37 3.34
C SER A 176 14.29 8.26 4.83
N SER A 177 15.35 8.32 5.62
CA SER A 177 15.36 8.26 7.07
C SER A 177 14.83 9.55 7.69
N VAL A 178 14.00 9.37 8.70
CA VAL A 178 13.73 10.31 9.80
C VAL A 178 15.05 10.79 10.42
N SER A 179 15.20 12.09 10.66
CA SER A 179 16.12 12.60 11.69
C SER A 179 15.64 13.94 12.24
N MET A 180 15.26 13.91 13.51
CA MET A 180 15.00 15.07 14.37
C MET A 180 16.32 15.64 14.93
N ASN A 181 16.22 16.90 15.40
CA ASN A 181 17.06 17.60 16.37
C ASN A 181 18.38 18.21 15.87
N LYS A 182 18.56 19.53 16.03
CA LYS A 182 18.93 20.16 17.32
C LYS A 182 18.95 21.70 17.24
N LEU A 183 18.59 22.29 18.37
CA LEU A 183 18.96 23.64 18.81
C LEU A 183 20.48 23.85 18.81
N ASN A 184 20.92 25.04 18.39
CA ASN A 184 21.66 26.01 19.20
C ASN A 184 21.70 27.36 18.47
#